data_AF-A0A961FXD7-F1
#
_entry.id   AF-A0A961FXD7-F1
#
_cell.length_a   1.000
_cell.length_b   1.000
_cell.length_c   1.000
_cell.angle_alpha   90.00
_cell.angle_beta   90.00
_cell.angle_gamma   90.00
#
_symmetry.space_group_name_H-M   'P 1'
#
loop_
_entity.id
_entity.type
_entity.pdbx_description
1 polymer ?
#
loop_
_entity_poly.entity_id
_entity_poly.type
_entity_poly.pdbx_seq_one_letter_code
_entity_poly.pdbx_strand_id
1 'polypeptide(L)' 'MGLRVNTNIASLSAQRNLSTVSARLEGNYGRLASGLRIASAADDAAGL' A
#
# COMPACT_ATOMS: atom_id res chain seq x y z
N MET A 1 -11.68 23.45 14.06
CA MET A 1 -11.93 22.17 13.36
C MET A 1 -13.41 22.10 13.01
N GLY A 2 -13.82 22.72 11.89
CA GLY A 2 -15.22 22.77 11.48
C GLY A 2 -15.71 21.43 10.95
N LEU A 3 -16.93 21.03 11.33
CA LEU A 3 -17.63 19.87 10.80
C LEU A 3 -17.76 20.03 9.28
N ARG A 4 -16.93 19.30 8.52
CA ARG A 4 -17.04 19.25 7.07
C ARG A 4 -18.20 18.31 6.70
N VAL A 5 -19.41 18.87 6.62
CA VAL A 5 -20.67 18.15 6.34
C VAL A 5 -20.59 17.30 5.07
N ASN A 6 -19.80 17.72 4.08
CA ASN A 6 -19.65 17.03 2.79
C ASN A 6 -18.36 16.19 2.67
N THR A 7 -17.52 16.12 3.71
CA THR A 7 -16.28 15.33 3.68
C THR A 7 -16.36 14.21 4.69
N ASN A 8 -16.68 12.99 4.22
CA ASN A 8 -16.69 11.81 5.06
C ASN A 8 -15.25 11.36 5.38
N ILE A 9 -14.76 11.78 6.55
CA ILE A 9 -13.40 11.46 7.02
C ILE A 9 -13.22 9.94 7.19
N ALA A 10 -14.26 9.20 7.58
CA ALA A 10 -14.19 7.74 7.69
C ALA A 10 -14.01 7.09 6.32
N SER A 11 -14.76 7.52 5.29
CA SER A 11 -14.57 7.07 3.91
C SER A 11 -13.19 7.42 3.37
N LEU A 12 -12.69 8.63 3.63
CA LEU A 12 -11.35 9.04 3.21
C LEU A 12 -10.26 8.21 3.89
N SER A 13 -10.44 7.91 5.18
CA SER A 13 -9.52 7.03 5.90
C SER A 13 -9.57 5.60 5.38
N ALA A 14 -10.76 5.08 5.07
CA ALA A 14 -10.94 3.76 4.47
C ALA A 14 -10.28 3.69 3.09
N GLN A 15 -10.42 4.72 2.25
CA GLN A 15 -9.76 4.80 0.95
C GLN A 15 -8.22 4.81 1.06
N ARG A 16 -7.65 5.56 2.03
CA ARG A 16 -6.19 5.54 2.29
C ARG A 16 -5.70 4.17 2.75
N ASN A 17 -6.44 3.53 3.65
CA ASN A 17 -6.13 2.19 4.12
C ASN A 17 -6.22 1.17 2.97
N LEU A 18 -7.26 1.26 2.15
CA LEU A 18 -7.44 0.40 0.97
C LEU A 18 -6.27 0.57 0.00
N SER A 19 -5.91 1.80 -0.36
CA SER A 19 -4.76 2.07 -1.24
C SER A 19 -3.46 1.44 -0.70
N THR A 20 -3.23 1.53 0.61
CA THR A 20 -2.07 0.91 1.25
C THR A 20 -2.12 -0.62 1.20
N VAL A 21 -3.28 -1.22 1.43
CA VAL A 21 -3.48 -2.67 1.37
C VAL A 21 -3.33 -3.18 -0.06
N SER A 22 -3.87 -2.47 -1.05
CA SER A 22 -3.72 -2.79 -2.48
C SER A 22 -2.25 -2.78 -2.91
N ALA A 23 -1.48 -1.76 -2.52
CA ALA A 23 -0.05 -1.71 -2.82
C ALA A 23 0.74 -2.89 -2.19
N ARG A 24 0.38 -3.27 -0.95
CA ARG A 24 0.97 -4.46 -0.30
C ARG A 24 0.59 -5.75 -1.02
N LEU A 25 -0.66 -5.85 -1.47
CA LEU A 25 -1.16 -7.01 -2.20
C LEU A 25 -0.44 -7.16 -3.55
N GLU A 26 -0.23 -6.08 -4.29
CA GLU A 26 0.57 -6.07 -5.52
C GLU A 26 2.01 -6.54 -5.27
N GLY A 27 2.65 -6.08 -4.20
CA GLY A 27 3.98 -6.57 -3.80
C GLY A 27 4.00 -8.06 -3.46
N ASN A 28 2.97 -8.56 -2.77
CA ASN A 28 2.83 -9.99 -2.47
C ASN A 28 2.66 -10.83 -3.75
N TYR A 29 1.86 -10.34 -4.72
CA TYR A 29 1.73 -10.99 -6.02
C TYR A 29 3.06 -11.00 -6.79
N GLY A 30 3.83 -9.91 -6.73
CA GLY A 30 5.17 -9.86 -7.32
C GLY A 30 6.12 -10.90 -6.73
N ARG A 31 6.10 -11.11 -5.40
CA ARG A 31 6.90 -12.14 -4.70
C ARG A 31 6.43 -13.56 -4.99
N LEU A 32 5.11 -13.78 -5.07
CA LEU A 32 4.54 -15.06 -5.45
C LEU A 32 4.91 -15.45 -6.89
N ALA A 33 4.84 -14.48 -7.82
CA ALA A 33 5.17 -14.70 -9.22
C ALA A 33 6.67 -14.93 -9.44
N SER A 34 7.54 -14.26 -8.69
CA SER A 34 8.99 -14.42 -8.80
C SER A 34 9.53 -15.66 -8.06
N GLY A 35 8.77 -16.20 -7.09
CA GLY A 35 9.25 -17.26 -6.20
C GLY A 35 10.35 -16.82 -5.24
N LEU A 36 10.73 -15.53 -5.26
CA LEU A 36 11.79 -14.93 -4.48
C LEU A 36 11.18 -14.02 -3.41
N ARG A 37 11.69 -14.11 -2.17
CA ARG A 37 11.25 -13.26 -1.05
C ARG A 37 11.44 -11.76 -1.33
N ILE A 38 12.40 -11.42 -2.20
CA ILE A 38 12.72 -10.06 -2.65
C ILE A 38 12.42 -10.03 -4.15
N ALA A 39 11.42 -9.23 -4.56
CA ALA A 39 10.92 -9.22 -5.95
C ALA A 39 11.27 -7.95 -6.72
N SER A 40 11.85 -6.92 -6.09
CA SER A 40 12.27 -5.69 -6.75
C SER A 40 13.57 -5.13 -6.16
N ALA A 41 14.36 -4.42 -6.96
CA ALA A 41 15.59 -3.74 -6.51
C ALA A 41 15.33 -2.63 -5.46
N ALA A 42 14.08 -2.17 -5.32
CA ALA A 42 13.67 -1.26 -4.26
C ALA A 42 13.51 -1.94 -2.88
N ASP A 43 13.21 -3.24 -2.85
CA ASP A 43 13.20 -4.04 -1.61
C ASP A 43 14.63 -4.40 -1.12
N ASP A 44 15.68 -4.09 -1.92
CA ASP A 44 17.10 -4.33 -1.65
C ASP A 44 17.92 -3.03 -1.53
N ALA A 45 17.29 -1.95 -1.06
CA ALA A 45 17.96 -0.67 -0.80
C ALA A 45 18.93 -0.70 0.40
N ALA A 46 19.12 -1.86 1.04
CA ALA A 46 20.13 -2.07 2.09
C ALA A 46 21.45 -2.66 1.54
N GLY A 47 21.53 -2.92 0.23
CA GLY A 47 22.70 -3.44 -0.47
C GLY A 47 23.58 -2.38 -1.17
N LEU A 48 23.48 -1.10 -0.78
CA LEU A 48 24.42 -0.01 -1.10
C LEU A 48 24.84 0.73 0.16
#